data_AF-A0A496RH45-F1
#
_entry.id   AF-A0A496RH45-F1
#
_cell.length_a   1.000
_cell.length_b   1.000
_cell.length_c   1.000
_cell.angle_alpha   90.00
_cell.angle_beta   90.00
_cell.angle_gamma   90.00
#
_symmetry.space_group_name_H-M   'P 1'
#
loop_
_entity.id
_entity.type
_entity.pdbx_description
1 polymer ?
#
loop_
_entity_poly.entity_id
_entity_poly.type
_entity_poly.pdbx_seq_one_letter_code
_entity_poly.pdbx_strand_id
1 'polypeptide(L)' 'ACIKEAKSLGAKKVFALTYKPEFFKKLKFRKISHSQLPHKVWAECIRCPKFPNCQETAVIKKL' A
#
# COMPACT_ATOMS: atom_id res chain seq x y z
N ALA A 1 -6.97 -7.14 -12.86
CA ALA A 1 -7.74 -8.10 -12.04
C ALA A 1 -7.98 -7.56 -10.61
N CYS A 2 -6.94 -7.36 -9.79
CA CYS A 2 -7.07 -7.12 -8.34
C CYS A 2 -7.97 -5.95 -7.91
N ILE A 3 -8.01 -4.85 -8.66
CA ILE A 3 -8.88 -3.70 -8.35
C ILE A 3 -10.37 -4.06 -8.48
N LYS A 4 -10.75 -4.82 -9.50
CA LYS A 4 -12.14 -5.26 -9.70
C LYS A 4 -12.55 -6.23 -8.61
N GLU A 5 -11.67 -7.16 -8.26
CA GLU A 5 -11.91 -8.14 -7.20
C GLU A 5 -12.05 -7.46 -5.83
N ALA A 6 -11.15 -6.52 -5.51
CA ALA A 6 -11.26 -5.74 -4.28
C ALA A 6 -12.58 -4.95 -4.20
N LYS A 7 -13.08 -4.42 -5.33
CA LYS A 7 -14.43 -3.81 -5.38
C LYS A 7 -15.53 -4.84 -5.12
N SER A 8 -15.43 -6.03 -5.72
CA SER A 8 -16.39 -7.12 -5.51
C SER A 8 -16.40 -7.62 -4.06
N LEU A 9 -15.27 -7.54 -3.36
CA LEU A 9 -15.14 -7.86 -1.94
C LEU A 9 -15.64 -6.72 -1.02
N GLY A 10 -16.12 -5.60 -1.57
CA GLY A 10 -16.59 -4.46 -0.79
C GLY A 10 -15.48 -3.60 -0.17
N ALA A 11 -14.24 -3.73 -0.65
CA ALA A 11 -13.13 -2.93 -0.14
C ALA A 11 -13.30 -1.45 -0.53
N LYS A 12 -13.23 -0.56 0.46
CA LYS A 12 -13.35 0.90 0.26
C LYS A 12 -12.03 1.55 -0.21
N LYS A 13 -10.90 0.93 0.11
CA LYS A 13 -9.54 1.43 -0.15
C LYS A 13 -8.62 0.24 -0.40
N VAL A 14 -7.61 0.44 -1.23
CA VAL A 14 -6.55 -0.53 -1.51
C VAL A 14 -5.22 0.17 -1.31
N PHE A 15 -4.28 -0.49 -0.65
CA PHE A 15 -2.90 -0.04 -0.52
C PHE A 15 -1.94 -1.07 -1.11
N ALA A 16 -0.73 -0.65 -1.42
CA ALA A 16 0.35 -1.50 -1.88
C ALA A 16 1.70 -0.94 -1.42
N LEU A 17 2.67 -1.81 -1.20
CA LEU A 17 4.07 -1.47 -1.00
C LEU A 17 4.80 -1.73 -2.32
N THR A 18 5.58 -0.76 -2.80
CA THR A 18 6.25 -0.87 -4.10
C THR A 18 7.54 -0.06 -4.16
N TYR A 19 8.55 -0.59 -4.84
CA TYR A 19 9.77 0.17 -5.17
C TYR A 19 9.56 1.18 -6.31
N LYS A 20 8.49 1.04 -7.11
CA LYS A 20 8.23 1.89 -8.28
C LYS A 20 6.89 2.63 -8.13
N PRO A 21 6.80 3.62 -7.23
CA PRO A 21 5.54 4.31 -6.96
C PRO A 21 5.02 5.15 -8.14
N GLU A 22 5.87 5.49 -9.11
CA GLU A 22 5.47 6.23 -10.30
C GLU A 22 4.51 5.45 -11.20
N PHE A 23 4.69 4.13 -11.30
CA PHE A 23 3.76 3.25 -12.01
C PHE A 23 2.36 3.33 -11.40
N PHE A 24 2.29 3.27 -10.06
CA PHE A 24 1.04 3.36 -9.31
C PHE A 24 0.41 4.76 -9.37
N LYS A 25 1.22 5.82 -9.47
CA LYS A 25 0.73 7.19 -9.67
C LYS A 25 -0.09 7.31 -10.95
N LYS A 26 0.34 6.69 -12.06
CA LYS A 26 -0.43 6.62 -13.32
C LYS A 26 -1.76 5.87 -13.14
N LEU A 27 -1.80 4.88 -12.26
CA LEU A 27 -3.01 4.13 -11.90
C LEU A 27 -3.92 4.86 -10.88
N LYS A 28 -3.71 6.16 -10.64
CA LYS A 28 -4.44 6.99 -9.65
C LYS A 28 -4.22 6.58 -8.19
N PHE A 29 -3.11 5.90 -7.87
CA PHE A 29 -2.69 5.75 -6.48
C PHE A 29 -1.95 7.02 -6.02
N ARG A 30 -2.01 7.28 -4.72
CA ARG A 30 -1.28 8.36 -4.05
C ARG A 30 -0.27 7.75 -3.10
N LYS A 31 0.93 8.33 -3.07
CA LYS A 31 1.94 7.98 -2.07
C LYS A 31 1.41 8.37 -0.68
N ILE A 32 1.61 7.51 0.30
CA ILE A 32 1.27 7.76 1.70
C ILE A 32 2.46 7.40 2.59
N SER A 33 2.48 7.97 3.80
CA SER A 33 3.44 7.53 4.81
C SER A 33 3.07 6.13 5.31
N HIS A 34 4.08 5.33 5.68
CA HIS A 34 3.87 4.04 6.33
C HIS A 34 2.99 4.14 7.58
N SER A 35 2.96 5.29 8.26
CA SER A 35 2.10 5.54 9.43
C SER A 35 0.61 5.57 9.11
N GLN A 36 0.22 5.75 7.85
CA GLN A 36 -1.20 5.71 7.43
C GLN A 36 -1.68 4.28 7.11
N LEU A 37 -0.79 3.30 7.18
CA LEU A 37 -1.16 1.90 7.00
C LEU A 37 -1.98 1.39 8.19
N PRO A 38 -2.87 0.41 7.97
CA PRO A 38 -3.60 -0.22 9.06
C PRO A 38 -2.62 -0.81 10.08
N HIS A 39 -2.99 -0.74 11.37
CA HIS A 39 -2.14 -1.18 12.47
C HIS A 39 -1.65 -2.64 12.32
N LYS A 40 -2.46 -3.48 11.68
CA LYS A 40 -2.14 -4.87 11.35
C LYS A 40 -0.93 -5.02 10.41
N VAL A 41 -0.83 -4.16 9.41
CA VAL A 41 0.29 -4.16 8.44
C VAL A 41 1.52 -3.55 9.09
N TRP A 42 1.33 -2.54 9.95
CA TRP A 42 2.40 -1.88 10.67
C TRP A 42 3.15 -2.86 11.59
N ALA A 43 2.42 -3.74 12.28
CA ALA A 43 3.02 -4.79 13.11
C ALA A 43 3.91 -5.76 12.31
N GLU A 44 3.50 -6.12 11.09
CA GLU A 44 4.29 -6.96 10.18
C GLU A 44 5.50 -6.20 9.62
N CYS A 45 5.34 -4.91 9.30
CA CYS A 45 6.46 -4.07 8.85
C CYS A 45 7.55 -3.94 9.92
N ILE A 46 7.19 -3.77 11.20
CA ILE A 46 8.18 -3.66 12.30
C ILE A 46 8.99 -4.95 12.46
N ARG A 47 8.38 -6.10 12.19
CA ARG A 47 9.04 -7.41 12.26
C ARG A 47 9.93 -7.69 11.04
N CYS A 48 9.88 -6.86 10.01
CA CYS A 48 10.68 -7.05 8.81
C CYS A 48 12.15 -6.76 9.11
N PRO A 49 13.10 -7.64 8.72
CA PRO A 49 14.54 -7.41 8.91
C PRO A 49 15.05 -6.18 8.13
N LYS A 50 14.28 -5.72 7.14
CA LYS A 50 14.59 -4.49 6.38
C LYS A 50 14.06 -3.23 7.05
N PHE A 51 13.29 -3.33 8.13
CA PHE A 51 12.82 -2.17 8.88
C PHE A 51 13.95 -1.62 9.77
N PRO A 52 14.16 -0.30 9.87
CA PRO A 52 13.42 0.80 9.24
C PRO A 52 13.91 1.20 7.83
N ASN A 53 15.00 0.61 7.33
CA ASN A 53 15.60 0.92 6.03
C ASN A 53 14.85 0.33 4.80
N CYS A 54 13.55 0.10 4.93
CA CYS A 54 12.75 -0.45 3.86
C CYS A 54 12.61 0.59 2.75
N GLN A 55 13.17 0.31 1.56
CA GLN A 55 13.12 1.21 0.41
C GLN A 55 11.78 1.13 -0.37
N GLU A 56 10.80 0.40 0.16
CA GLU A 56 9.47 0.31 -0.44
C GLU A 56 8.68 1.56 -0.10
N THR A 57 7.92 2.07 -1.07
CA THR A 57 7.01 3.19 -0.89
C THR A 57 5.59 2.68 -0.75
N ALA A 58 4.91 3.08 0.32
CA ALA A 58 3.48 2.84 0.50
C ALA A 58 2.65 3.74 -0.43
N VAL A 59 1.75 3.12 -1.18
CA VAL A 59 0.78 3.80 -2.05
C VAL A 59 -0.64 3.36 -1.72
N ILE A 60 -1.61 4.28 -1.77
CA ILE A 60 -3.02 4.00 -1.51
C ILE A 60 -3.90 4.52 -2.64
N LYS A 61 -5.00 3.82 -2.91
CA LYS A 61 -6.05 4.22 -3.82
C LYS A 61 -7.42 3.98 -3.19
N LYS A 62 -8.29 4.97 -3.32
CA LYS A 62 -9.71 4.81 -3.00
C LYS A 62 -10.40 4.14 -4.19
N LEU A 63 -11.18 3.08 -3.92
CA LEU A 63 -11.89 2.32 -4.95
C LEU A 63 -13.22 2.97 -5.32
#